data_AF-R1IS94-F1
#
_entry.id   AF-R1IS94-F1
#
_cell.length_a   1.000
_cell.length_b   1.000
_cell.length_c   1.000
_cell.angle_alpha   90.00
_cell.angle_beta   90.00
_cell.angle_gamma   90.00
#
_symmetry.space_group_name_H-M   'P 1'
#
loop_
_entity.id
_entity.type
_entity.pdbx_description
1 polymer ?
#
loop_
_entity_poly.entity_id
_entity_poly.type
_entity_poly.pdbx_seq_one_letter_code
_entity_poly.pdbx_strand_id
1 'polypeptide(L)'
;MDVTEKINTSWGWTGIEAVEVVRENDFGNLLIRDSSSRFWRLCPEELECELVAANKQQFDELLSDKEFLIDWHMTALVEVAKKTLGELDEGRKYYLVIPGSLGGEYDISNIKTITLDELISLSGSLAHQIKDLPPGAKVKLNVVKKN
;
A
#
# COMPACT_ATOMS: atom_id res chain seq x y z
N MET A 1 -8.55 14.57 -5.80
CA MET A 1 -7.76 14.05 -6.94
C MET A 1 -8.24 12.63 -7.15
N ASP A 2 -8.32 12.12 -8.38
CA ASP A 2 -8.71 10.72 -8.55
C ASP A 2 -7.62 9.81 -7.95
N VAL A 3 -8.01 8.73 -7.26
CA VAL A 3 -7.05 7.81 -6.62
C VAL A 3 -6.12 7.19 -7.68
N THR A 4 -6.61 6.96 -8.90
CA THR A 4 -5.80 6.43 -10.01
C THR A 4 -4.75 7.45 -10.47
N GLU A 5 -5.11 8.73 -10.56
CA GLU A 5 -4.19 9.83 -10.87
C GLU A 5 -3.09 9.94 -9.80
N LYS A 6 -3.47 9.75 -8.53
CA LYS A 6 -2.53 9.72 -7.41
C LYS A 6 -1.55 8.57 -7.51
N ILE A 7 -2.05 7.36 -7.76
CA ILE A 7 -1.21 6.17 -7.96
C ILE A 7 -0.24 6.40 -9.11
N ASN A 8 -0.71 6.87 -10.27
CA ASN A 8 0.14 7.10 -11.43
C ASN A 8 1.25 8.13 -11.16
N THR A 9 0.94 9.18 -10.40
CA THR A 9 1.93 10.21 -10.03
C THR A 9 2.97 9.69 -9.03
N SER A 10 2.56 8.87 -8.06
CA SER A 10 3.42 8.44 -6.94
C SER A 10 4.13 7.11 -7.18
N TRP A 11 3.55 6.22 -7.97
CA TRP A 11 3.99 4.85 -8.20
C TRP A 11 4.22 4.52 -9.67
N GLY A 12 3.91 5.41 -10.62
CA GLY A 12 4.09 5.13 -12.06
C GLY A 12 5.54 4.77 -12.46
N TRP A 13 6.52 5.10 -11.63
CA TRP A 13 7.92 4.67 -11.81
C TRP A 13 8.12 3.15 -11.72
N THR A 14 7.17 2.39 -11.18
CA THR A 14 7.19 0.91 -11.18
C THR A 14 6.74 0.30 -12.50
N GLY A 15 6.20 1.12 -13.41
CA GLY A 15 5.62 0.68 -14.69
C GLY A 15 4.11 0.40 -14.63
N ILE A 16 3.46 0.68 -13.50
CA ILE A 16 1.99 0.66 -13.42
C ILE A 16 1.38 1.87 -14.15
N GLU A 17 0.30 1.61 -14.88
CA GLU A 17 -0.60 2.62 -15.45
C GLU A 17 -2.01 2.36 -14.94
N ALA A 18 -2.32 2.84 -13.73
CA ALA A 18 -3.57 2.61 -13.03
C ALA A 18 -4.75 3.21 -13.79
N VAL A 19 -5.78 2.39 -14.04
CA VAL A 19 -7.05 2.79 -14.66
C VAL A 19 -8.21 2.66 -13.67
N GLU A 20 -8.15 1.70 -12.76
CA GLU A 20 -9.23 1.43 -11.81
C GLU A 20 -8.68 0.77 -10.54
N VAL A 21 -9.11 1.24 -9.37
CA VAL A 21 -8.93 0.51 -8.11
C VAL A 21 -10.10 -0.47 -7.97
N VAL A 22 -9.80 -1.77 -8.06
CA VAL A 22 -10.83 -2.82 -8.03
C VAL A 22 -11.16 -3.29 -6.61
N ARG A 23 -10.18 -3.21 -5.69
CA ARG A 23 -10.37 -3.48 -4.26
C ARG A 23 -9.42 -2.64 -3.44
N GLU A 24 -9.84 -2.39 -2.21
CA GLU A 24 -9.11 -1.62 -1.20
C GLU A 24 -9.37 -2.26 0.17
N ASN A 25 -8.36 -2.27 1.06
CA ASN A 25 -8.53 -2.70 2.45
C ASN A 25 -8.36 -1.52 3.44
N ASP A 26 -8.50 -1.79 4.74
CA ASP A 26 -8.41 -0.76 5.79
C ASP A 26 -6.98 -0.25 6.05
N PHE A 27 -5.96 -0.94 5.54
CA PHE A 27 -4.55 -0.52 5.58
C PHE A 27 -4.11 0.28 4.35
N GLY A 28 -5.02 0.49 3.40
CA GLY A 28 -4.75 1.24 2.18
C GLY A 28 -4.06 0.41 1.09
N ASN A 29 -4.06 -0.91 1.22
CA ASN A 29 -3.59 -1.81 0.16
C ASN A 29 -4.61 -1.78 -0.97
N LEU A 30 -4.12 -1.70 -2.19
CA LEU A 30 -4.96 -1.55 -3.39
C LEU A 30 -4.71 -2.71 -4.35
N LEU A 31 -5.80 -3.29 -4.87
CA LEU A 31 -5.77 -4.08 -6.09
C LEU A 31 -6.21 -3.17 -7.22
N ILE A 32 -5.39 -3.08 -8.26
CA ILE A 32 -5.49 -2.06 -9.30
C ILE A 32 -5.49 -2.75 -10.66
N ARG A 33 -6.42 -2.39 -11.53
CA ARG A 33 -6.39 -2.77 -12.94
C ARG A 33 -5.65 -1.72 -13.74
N ASP A 34 -4.69 -2.14 -14.56
CA ASP A 34 -3.92 -1.25 -15.42
C ASP A 34 -4.53 -1.09 -16.83
N SER A 35 -3.93 -0.21 -17.64
CA SER A 35 -4.30 0.07 -19.04
C SER A 35 -4.24 -1.17 -19.94
N SER A 36 -3.45 -2.18 -19.57
CA SER A 36 -3.31 -3.46 -20.27
C SER A 36 -4.22 -4.55 -19.71
N SER A 37 -5.18 -4.21 -18.84
CA SER A 37 -6.09 -5.15 -18.16
C SER A 37 -5.40 -6.20 -17.30
N ARG A 38 -4.18 -5.89 -16.82
CA ARG A 38 -3.49 -6.67 -15.80
C ARG A 38 -3.81 -6.12 -14.41
N PHE A 39 -3.55 -6.90 -13.38
CA PHE A 39 -3.86 -6.56 -11.99
C PHE A 39 -2.61 -6.47 -11.15
N TRP A 40 -2.51 -5.36 -10.43
CA TRP A 40 -1.40 -5.01 -9.56
C TRP A 40 -1.86 -4.97 -8.12
N ARG A 41 -0.96 -5.29 -7.19
CA ARG A 41 -1.13 -5.09 -5.76
C ARG A 41 -0.16 -4.01 -5.31
N LEU A 42 -0.69 -2.97 -4.66
CA LEU A 42 0.07 -1.91 -4.03
C LEU A 42 -0.08 -2.07 -2.50
N CYS A 43 1.05 -2.23 -1.81
CA CYS A 43 1.17 -2.38 -0.36
C CYS A 43 2.00 -1.21 0.20
N PRO A 44 1.35 -0.11 0.65
CA PRO A 44 2.05 1.04 1.21
C PRO A 44 2.92 0.72 2.43
N GLU A 45 2.49 -0.26 3.22
CA GLU A 45 3.13 -0.78 4.42
C GLU A 45 4.42 -1.56 4.13
N GLU A 46 4.54 -2.16 2.95
CA GLU A 46 5.77 -2.84 2.51
C GLU A 46 6.59 -2.03 1.51
N LEU A 47 6.07 -0.89 1.03
CA LEU A 47 6.69 -0.09 -0.02
C LEU A 47 6.78 -0.83 -1.37
N GLU A 48 5.80 -1.69 -1.65
CA GLU A 48 5.77 -2.56 -2.82
C GLU A 48 4.58 -2.28 -3.73
N CYS A 49 4.80 -2.44 -5.04
CA CYS A 49 3.76 -2.36 -6.06
C CYS A 49 4.09 -3.34 -7.19
N GLU A 50 3.36 -4.45 -7.24
CA GLU A 50 3.72 -5.62 -8.03
C GLU A 50 2.57 -6.12 -8.90
N LEU A 51 2.91 -6.74 -10.02
CA LEU A 51 1.95 -7.42 -10.89
C LEU A 51 1.56 -8.76 -10.26
N VAL A 52 0.28 -8.92 -9.89
CA VAL A 52 -0.24 -10.14 -9.23
C VAL A 52 -1.09 -11.02 -10.16
N ALA A 53 -1.62 -10.47 -11.26
CA ALA A 53 -2.28 -11.27 -12.28
C ALA A 53 -2.19 -10.61 -13.66
N ALA A 54 -1.89 -11.39 -14.70
CA ALA A 54 -1.77 -10.88 -16.06
C ALA A 54 -3.12 -10.70 -16.76
N ASN A 55 -4.20 -11.25 -16.21
CA ASN A 55 -5.54 -11.17 -16.78
C ASN A 55 -6.60 -11.47 -15.72
N LYS A 56 -7.88 -11.33 -16.12
CA LYS A 56 -9.03 -11.51 -15.24
C LYS A 56 -9.15 -12.93 -14.67
N GLN A 57 -8.83 -13.97 -15.44
CA GLN A 57 -8.91 -15.35 -14.96
C GLN A 57 -7.93 -15.58 -13.80
N GLN A 58 -6.66 -15.20 -13.98
CA GLN A 58 -5.65 -15.31 -12.92
C GLN A 58 -6.01 -14.46 -11.69
N PHE A 59 -6.65 -13.30 -11.91
CA PHE A 59 -7.12 -12.47 -10.81
C PHE A 59 -8.26 -13.13 -10.04
N ASP A 60 -9.19 -13.80 -10.71
CA ASP A 60 -10.28 -14.53 -10.04
C ASP A 60 -9.77 -15.78 -9.28
N GLU A 61 -8.75 -16.45 -9.82
CA GLU A 61 -8.02 -17.52 -9.13
C GLU A 61 -7.34 -17.00 -7.86
N LEU A 62 -6.62 -15.87 -7.95
CA LEU A 62 -5.99 -15.19 -6.80
C LEU A 62 -7.01 -14.82 -5.72
N LEU A 63 -8.17 -14.29 -6.12
CA LEU A 63 -9.24 -13.93 -5.18
C LEU A 63 -9.97 -15.14 -4.57
N SER A 64 -9.69 -16.34 -5.04
CA SER A 64 -10.19 -17.59 -4.48
C SER A 64 -9.15 -18.28 -3.57
N ASP A 65 -7.92 -17.78 -3.56
CA ASP A 65 -6.83 -18.28 -2.73
C ASP A 65 -7.00 -17.82 -1.28
N LYS A 66 -7.06 -18.78 -0.35
CA LYS A 66 -7.29 -18.49 1.07
C LYS A 66 -6.09 -17.84 1.74
N GLU A 67 -4.88 -18.21 1.37
CA GLU A 67 -3.66 -17.64 1.94
C GLU A 67 -3.54 -16.18 1.51
N PHE A 68 -3.80 -15.90 0.23
CA PHE A 68 -3.87 -14.53 -0.27
C PHE A 68 -4.93 -13.71 0.46
N LEU A 69 -6.13 -14.23 0.66
CA LEU A 69 -7.20 -13.50 1.35
C LEU A 69 -6.88 -13.21 2.81
N ILE A 70 -6.26 -14.16 3.53
CA ILE A 70 -5.83 -13.95 4.92
C ILE A 70 -4.80 -12.82 5.01
N ASP A 71 -3.80 -12.87 4.14
CA ASP A 71 -2.76 -11.84 4.03
C ASP A 71 -3.36 -10.48 3.63
N TRP A 72 -4.20 -10.45 2.59
CA TRP A 72 -4.85 -9.26 2.07
C TRP A 72 -5.74 -8.55 3.09
N HIS A 73 -6.53 -9.29 3.86
CA HIS A 73 -7.50 -8.70 4.77
C HIS A 73 -6.87 -8.15 6.05
N MET A 74 -5.69 -8.65 6.46
CA MET A 74 -4.98 -8.22 7.67
C MET A 74 -5.90 -8.17 8.91
N THR A 75 -6.90 -9.05 9.00
CA THR A 75 -8.05 -8.88 9.90
C THR A 75 -7.64 -8.74 11.37
N ALA A 76 -6.65 -9.52 11.82
CA ALA A 76 -6.15 -9.44 13.20
C ALA A 76 -5.57 -8.06 13.53
N LEU A 77 -4.84 -7.44 12.60
CA LEU A 77 -4.28 -6.09 12.76
C LEU A 77 -5.38 -5.02 12.73
N VAL A 78 -6.35 -5.17 11.82
CA VAL A 78 -7.51 -4.27 11.73
C VAL A 78 -8.30 -4.27 13.04
N GLU A 79 -8.56 -5.44 13.63
CA GLU A 79 -9.25 -5.55 14.91
C GLU A 79 -8.50 -4.85 16.05
N VAL A 80 -7.19 -5.03 16.12
CA VAL A 80 -6.33 -4.36 17.12
C VAL A 80 -6.33 -2.84 16.92
N ALA A 81 -6.25 -2.39 15.66
CA ALA A 81 -6.27 -0.98 15.31
C ALA A 81 -7.62 -0.34 15.67
N LYS A 82 -8.75 -0.96 15.30
CA LYS A 82 -10.10 -0.50 15.65
C LYS A 82 -10.31 -0.37 17.16
N LYS A 83 -9.83 -1.36 17.92
CA LYS A 83 -9.95 -1.37 19.39
C LYS A 83 -9.22 -0.19 20.05
N THR A 84 -8.10 0.23 19.48
CA THR A 84 -7.21 1.24 20.09
C THR A 84 -7.42 2.65 19.51
N LEU A 85 -7.64 2.75 18.20
CA LEU A 85 -7.71 4.01 17.46
C LEU A 85 -9.15 4.39 17.07
N GLY A 86 -10.11 3.48 17.25
CA GLY A 86 -11.49 3.65 16.77
C GLY A 86 -11.64 3.28 15.29
N GLU A 87 -12.89 3.29 14.81
CA GLU A 87 -13.23 3.11 13.40
C GLU A 87 -12.61 4.20 12.51
N LEU A 88 -12.41 3.90 11.24
CA LEU A 88 -11.90 4.87 10.26
C LEU A 88 -13.00 5.84 9.83
N ASP A 89 -12.66 7.13 9.80
CA ASP A 89 -13.48 8.11 9.08
C ASP A 89 -13.37 7.89 7.56
N GLU A 90 -14.32 8.45 6.81
CA GLU A 90 -14.34 8.38 5.35
C GLU A 90 -13.00 8.85 4.74
N GLY A 91 -12.46 8.04 3.81
CA GLY A 91 -11.19 8.33 3.13
C GLY A 91 -9.92 8.14 3.97
N ARG A 92 -10.03 7.70 5.23
CA ARG A 92 -8.89 7.39 6.09
C ARG A 92 -8.53 5.90 6.06
N LYS A 93 -7.27 5.62 6.39
CA LYS A 93 -6.69 4.28 6.50
C LYS A 93 -5.85 4.15 7.76
N TYR A 94 -5.74 2.92 8.25
CA TYR A 94 -4.64 2.56 9.12
C TYR A 94 -3.37 2.46 8.29
N TYR A 95 -2.22 2.78 8.88
CA TYR A 95 -0.93 2.62 8.21
C TYR A 95 0.16 2.34 9.25
N LEU A 96 1.24 1.72 8.79
CA LEU A 96 2.46 1.62 9.58
C LEU A 96 3.23 2.94 9.51
N VAL A 97 3.53 3.54 10.66
CA VAL A 97 4.31 4.78 10.77
C VAL A 97 5.72 4.55 10.21
N ILE A 98 6.30 3.39 10.50
CA ILE A 98 7.51 2.87 9.88
C ILE A 98 7.09 1.68 9.01
N PRO A 99 7.31 1.69 7.69
CA PRO A 99 7.02 0.54 6.82
C PRO A 99 7.78 -0.73 7.23
N GLY A 100 7.20 -1.90 6.97
CA GLY A 100 7.76 -3.22 7.27
C GLY A 100 9.14 -3.42 6.64
N SER A 101 9.29 -3.09 5.36
CA SER A 101 10.56 -3.10 4.63
C SER A 101 11.65 -2.20 5.22
N LEU A 102 11.31 -1.26 6.10
CA LEU A 102 12.25 -0.42 6.86
C LEU A 102 12.40 -0.84 8.34
N GLY A 103 11.93 -2.04 8.69
CA GLY A 103 12.00 -2.59 10.04
C GLY A 103 10.85 -2.18 10.95
N GLY A 104 9.75 -1.69 10.37
CA GLY A 104 8.53 -1.40 11.11
C GLY A 104 7.85 -2.65 11.63
N GLU A 105 7.44 -2.64 12.90
CA GLU A 105 6.71 -3.74 13.50
C GLU A 105 5.21 -3.67 13.15
N TYR A 106 4.60 -4.84 12.97
CA TYR A 106 3.17 -5.01 12.69
C TYR A 106 2.38 -5.06 14.00
N ASP A 107 2.46 -3.97 14.76
CA ASP A 107 1.80 -3.84 16.04
C ASP A 107 1.26 -2.43 16.28
N ILE A 108 0.41 -2.31 17.30
CA ILE A 108 -0.34 -1.07 17.57
C ILE A 108 0.55 0.14 17.87
N SER A 109 1.76 -0.06 18.39
CA SER A 109 2.72 1.02 18.66
C SER A 109 3.20 1.71 17.38
N ASN A 110 3.15 1.00 16.25
CA ASN A 110 3.54 1.48 14.93
C ASN A 110 2.34 1.76 14.01
N ILE A 111 1.09 1.66 14.50
CA ILE A 111 -0.11 1.88 13.68
C ILE A 111 -0.75 3.22 14.04
N LYS A 112 -1.06 4.02 13.01
CA LYS A 112 -1.82 5.28 13.13
C LYS A 112 -2.84 5.37 12.00
N THR A 113 -3.58 6.49 11.95
CA THR A 113 -4.47 6.79 10.83
C THR A 113 -3.92 7.91 9.94
N ILE A 114 -4.20 7.84 8.64
CA ILE A 114 -3.79 8.79 7.61
C ILE A 114 -4.86 8.85 6.51
N THR A 115 -4.87 9.88 5.66
CA THR A 115 -5.72 9.85 4.45
C THR A 115 -5.13 8.91 3.40
N LEU A 116 -5.97 8.26 2.59
CA LEU A 116 -5.48 7.40 1.51
C LEU A 116 -4.57 8.18 0.54
N ASP A 117 -4.94 9.40 0.17
CA ASP A 117 -4.15 10.26 -0.72
C ASP A 117 -2.72 10.53 -0.20
N GLU A 118 -2.59 10.84 1.09
CA GLU A 118 -1.29 11.05 1.73
C GLU A 118 -0.51 9.74 1.85
N LEU A 119 -1.17 8.63 2.18
CA LEU A 119 -0.55 7.31 2.29
C LEU A 119 0.09 6.90 0.97
N ILE A 120 -0.65 6.97 -0.14
CA ILE A 120 -0.16 6.63 -1.48
C ILE A 120 0.99 7.55 -1.89
N SER A 121 0.89 8.85 -1.60
CA SER A 121 1.94 9.83 -1.90
C SER A 121 3.24 9.55 -1.15
N LEU A 122 3.13 9.34 0.16
CA LEU A 122 4.25 9.16 1.07
C LEU A 122 4.97 7.86 0.78
N SER A 123 4.23 6.76 0.73
CA SER A 123 4.78 5.42 0.45
C SER A 123 5.43 5.37 -0.93
N GLY A 124 4.79 5.91 -1.98
CA GLY A 124 5.37 5.90 -3.33
C GLY A 124 6.66 6.73 -3.43
N SER A 125 6.71 7.89 -2.77
CA SER A 125 7.92 8.71 -2.70
C SER A 125 9.05 8.02 -1.93
N LEU A 126 8.72 7.33 -0.84
CA LEU A 126 9.68 6.61 -0.01
C LEU A 126 10.23 5.38 -0.74
N ALA A 127 9.34 4.55 -1.30
CA ALA A 127 9.67 3.40 -2.12
C ALA A 127 10.63 3.77 -3.27
N HIS A 128 10.34 4.87 -3.99
CA HIS A 128 11.20 5.35 -5.06
C HIS A 128 12.60 5.72 -4.56
N GLN A 129 12.71 6.37 -3.40
CA GLN A 129 14.01 6.77 -2.85
C GLN A 129 14.89 5.59 -2.44
N ILE A 130 14.28 4.45 -2.09
CA ILE A 130 15.01 3.28 -1.58
C ILE A 130 15.12 2.13 -2.59
N LYS A 131 14.47 2.21 -3.76
CA LYS A 131 14.36 1.10 -4.73
C LYS A 131 15.69 0.48 -5.18
N ASP A 132 16.76 1.27 -5.19
CA ASP A 132 18.10 0.86 -5.67
C ASP A 132 19.04 0.49 -4.51
N LEU A 133 18.55 0.46 -3.26
CA LEU A 133 19.36 0.11 -2.10
C LEU A 133 19.56 -1.40 -2.00
N PRO A 134 20.79 -1.87 -1.75
CA PRO A 134 21.02 -3.28 -1.50
C PRO A 134 20.45 -3.71 -0.14
N PRO A 135 20.15 -5.00 0.05
CA PRO A 135 19.77 -5.54 1.35
C PRO A 135 20.77 -5.15 2.45
N GLY A 136 20.26 -4.70 3.60
CA GLY A 136 21.08 -4.27 4.74
C GLY A 136 21.69 -2.87 4.61
N ALA A 137 21.36 -2.11 3.57
CA ALA A 137 21.74 -0.71 3.46
C ALA A 137 21.24 0.12 4.66
N LYS A 138 22.07 1.04 5.14
CA LYS A 138 21.67 1.99 6.20
C LYS A 138 21.04 3.22 5.57
N VAL A 139 19.80 3.50 5.93
CA VAL A 139 19.05 4.67 5.47
C VAL A 139 19.09 5.78 6.53
N LYS A 140 19.35 7.01 6.13
CA LYS A 140 19.17 8.20 6.96
C LYS A 140 18.03 9.05 6.38
N LEU A 141 16.88 9.05 7.06
CA LEU A 141 15.76 9.90 6.70
C LEU A 141 16.02 11.35 7.13
N ASN A 142 15.95 12.27 6.18
CA ASN A 142 15.98 13.71 6.45
C ASN A 142 14.60 14.30 6.16
N VAL A 143 13.91 14.77 7.19
CA VAL A 143 12.61 15.44 7.04
C VAL A 143 12.86 16.91 6.69
N VAL A 144 12.50 17.30 5.47
CA VAL A 144 12.57 18.69 5.00
C VAL A 144 11.16 19.26 4.91
N LYS A 145 10.89 20.39 5.59
CA LYS A 145 9.68 21.17 5.32
C LYS A 145 9.80 21.75 3.93
N LYS A 146 8.89 21.39 3.01
CA LYS A 146 8.67 22.18 1.80
C LYS A 146 8.01 23.49 2.24
N ASN A 147 8.71 24.60 1.97
CA ASN A 147 8.18 25.96 2.12
C ASN A 147 7.11 26.24 1.08
#